data_AF-A0A944DVS9-F1
#
_entry.id   AF-A0A944DVS9-F1
#
_cell.length_a   1.000
_cell.length_b   1.000
_cell.length_c   1.000
_cell.angle_alpha   90.00
_cell.angle_beta   90.00
_cell.angle_gamma   90.00
#
_symmetry.space_group_name_H-M   'P 1'
#
loop_
_entity.id
_entity.type
_entity.pdbx_description
1 polymer ?
#
loop_
_entity_poly.entity_id
_entity_poly.type
_entity_poly.pdbx_seq_one_letter_code
_entity_poly.pdbx_strand_id
1 'polypeptide(L)'
;MRRRGEGHVPGRVSRLLRPAVLLLVLLVEVLLIEAVLVDGAGLTAAVALAATATAAAGSALVVCAVISARCAPVVPRTRVRTAMRDREKRTAFLPQRDPDARGRTRPRAPGRPLPTAT
;
A
#
# COMPACT_ATOMS: atom_id res chain seq x y z
N MET A 1 20.87 -19.15 -5.86
CA MET A 1 19.64 -19.34 -6.68
C MET A 1 18.68 -18.18 -6.44
N ARG A 2 18.56 -17.27 -7.41
CA ARG A 2 17.74 -16.06 -7.37
C ARG A 2 16.26 -16.40 -7.63
N ARG A 3 15.37 -16.12 -6.69
CA ARG A 3 13.92 -15.99 -7.00
C ARG A 3 13.54 -14.52 -7.02
N ARG A 4 13.80 -13.89 -8.18
CA ARG A 4 13.12 -12.68 -8.60
C ARG A 4 11.66 -13.03 -8.81
N GLY A 5 10.80 -12.37 -8.07
CA GLY A 5 9.35 -12.53 -8.14
C GLY A 5 8.69 -11.61 -7.13
N GLU A 6 9.27 -10.43 -6.94
CA GLU A 6 8.61 -9.32 -6.29
C GLU A 6 7.49 -8.92 -7.24
N GLY A 7 6.25 -9.09 -6.79
CA GLY A 7 5.12 -8.41 -7.37
C GLY A 7 5.40 -6.93 -7.23
N HIS A 8 6.02 -6.35 -8.26
CA HIS A 8 6.19 -4.92 -8.42
C HIS A 8 4.77 -4.37 -8.61
N VAL A 9 4.08 -4.09 -7.50
CA VAL A 9 2.94 -3.18 -7.53
C VAL A 9 3.49 -1.90 -8.12
N PRO A 10 3.03 -1.44 -9.29
CA PRO A 10 3.65 -0.32 -9.95
C PRO A 10 3.29 0.92 -9.13
N GLY A 11 4.18 1.31 -8.20
CA GLY A 11 4.13 2.59 -7.49
C GLY A 11 4.24 3.79 -8.44
N ARG A 12 4.32 3.54 -9.75
CA ARG A 12 4.18 4.51 -10.84
C ARG A 12 2.72 4.85 -11.13
N VAL A 13 1.80 3.88 -11.04
CA VAL A 13 0.36 4.08 -11.33
C VAL A 13 -0.29 4.96 -10.25
N SER A 14 0.04 4.73 -8.98
CA SER A 14 -0.41 5.58 -7.87
C SER A 14 0.18 7.00 -7.88
N ARG A 15 1.34 7.20 -8.52
CA ARG A 15 1.96 8.53 -8.70
C ARG A 15 1.32 9.33 -9.83
N LEU A 16 0.84 8.66 -10.88
CA LEU A 16 0.16 9.28 -12.03
C LEU A 16 -1.35 9.48 -11.81
N LEU A 17 -1.98 8.69 -10.94
CA LEU A 17 -3.38 8.91 -10.55
C LEU A 17 -3.58 10.25 -9.83
N ARG A 18 -2.64 10.66 -8.98
CA ARG A 18 -2.72 11.91 -8.21
C ARG A 18 -2.87 13.16 -9.08
N PRO A 19 -2.02 13.40 -10.09
CA PRO A 19 -2.19 14.57 -10.96
C PRO A 19 -3.44 14.47 -11.85
N ALA A 20 -3.82 13.26 -12.28
CA ALA A 20 -5.04 13.08 -13.09
C ALA A 20 -6.32 13.41 -12.31
N VAL A 21 -6.40 12.98 -11.05
CA VAL A 21 -7.50 13.34 -10.15
C VAL A 21 -7.53 14.84 -9.89
N LEU A 22 -6.37 15.46 -9.67
CA LEU A 22 -6.27 16.89 -9.40
C LEU A 22 -6.67 17.75 -10.61
N LEU A 23 -6.29 17.32 -11.82
CA LEU A 23 -6.69 17.96 -13.07
C LEU A 23 -8.20 17.81 -13.33
N LEU A 24 -8.78 16.64 -13.03
CA LEU A 24 -10.21 16.42 -13.16
C LEU A 24 -11.02 17.28 -12.17
N VAL A 25 -10.56 17.41 -10.93
CA VAL A 25 -11.17 18.32 -9.94
C VAL A 25 -11.11 19.76 -10.42
N LEU A 26 -9.95 20.23 -10.90
CA LEU A 26 -9.80 21.59 -11.45
C LEU A 26 -10.73 21.83 -12.64
N LEU A 27 -10.87 20.87 -13.55
CA LEU A 27 -11.73 21.01 -14.73
C LEU A 27 -13.22 21.08 -14.34
N VAL A 28 -13.64 20.31 -13.33
CA VAL A 28 -15.00 20.37 -12.77
C VAL A 28 -15.27 21.73 -12.11
N GLU A 29 -14.34 22.24 -11.30
CA GLU A 29 -14.46 23.56 -10.67
C GLU A 29 -14.58 24.68 -11.71
N VAL A 30 -13.74 24.66 -12.75
CA VAL A 30 -13.81 25.65 -13.84
C VAL A 30 -15.15 25.59 -14.58
N LEU A 31 -15.61 24.38 -14.91
CA LEU A 31 -16.89 24.19 -15.60
C LEU A 31 -18.09 24.63 -14.75
N LEU A 32 -18.00 24.45 -13.42
CA LEU A 32 -19.01 24.91 -12.47
C LEU A 32 -19.06 26.44 -12.40
N ILE A 33 -17.90 27.10 -12.37
CA ILE A 33 -17.79 28.56 -12.35
C ILE A 33 -18.36 29.17 -13.64
N GLU A 34 -17.99 28.61 -14.79
CA GLU A 34 -18.53 29.04 -16.09
C GLU A 34 -20.05 28.86 -16.18
N ALA A 35 -20.58 27.72 -15.73
CA ALA A 35 -22.03 27.47 -15.73
C ALA A 35 -22.81 28.44 -14.83
N VAL A 36 -22.22 28.86 -13.70
CA VAL A 36 -22.80 29.87 -12.80
C VAL A 36 -22.74 31.27 -13.41
N LEU A 37 -21.66 31.61 -14.12
CA LEU A 37 -21.48 32.92 -14.74
C LEU A 37 -22.36 33.13 -15.99
N VAL A 38 -22.60 32.08 -16.77
CA VAL A 38 -23.23 32.20 -18.10
C VAL A 38 -24.75 32.10 -18.07
N ASP A 39 -25.34 31.20 -17.29
CA ASP A 39 -26.76 30.83 -17.47
C ASP A 39 -27.72 31.32 -16.38
N GLY A 40 -27.27 31.72 -15.18
CA GLY A 40 -28.16 32.09 -14.07
C GLY A 40 -29.07 30.96 -13.54
N ALA A 41 -29.17 29.82 -14.25
CA ALA A 41 -29.84 28.58 -13.87
C ALA A 41 -28.94 27.65 -13.00
N GLY A 42 -27.86 28.22 -12.45
CA GLY A 42 -26.61 27.54 -12.13
C GLY A 42 -26.68 26.40 -11.11
N LEU A 43 -27.67 26.34 -10.22
CA LEU A 43 -27.75 25.31 -9.19
C LEU A 43 -28.26 23.97 -9.73
N THR A 44 -29.36 23.96 -10.49
CA THR A 44 -29.98 22.72 -11.00
C THR A 44 -29.12 22.04 -12.05
N ALA A 45 -28.53 22.82 -12.96
CA ALA A 45 -27.60 22.32 -13.97
C ALA A 45 -26.31 21.79 -13.33
N ALA A 46 -25.76 22.51 -12.35
CA ALA A 46 -24.59 22.06 -11.59
C ALA A 46 -24.85 20.76 -10.83
N VAL A 47 -26.00 20.62 -10.18
CA VAL A 47 -26.36 19.40 -9.43
C VAL A 47 -26.54 18.22 -10.39
N ALA A 48 -27.19 18.42 -11.55
CA ALA A 48 -27.34 17.38 -12.56
C ALA A 48 -25.98 16.94 -13.14
N LEU A 49 -25.09 17.89 -13.39
CA LEU A 49 -23.73 17.62 -13.87
C LEU A 49 -22.89 16.92 -12.79
N ALA A 50 -22.96 17.35 -11.53
CA ALA A 50 -22.24 16.72 -10.43
C ALA A 50 -22.72 15.29 -10.17
N ALA A 51 -24.04 15.04 -10.26
CA ALA A 51 -24.62 13.72 -10.11
C ALA A 51 -24.15 12.77 -11.23
N THR A 52 -24.17 13.24 -12.48
CA THR A 52 -23.70 12.46 -13.63
C THR A 52 -22.19 12.22 -13.60
N ALA A 53 -21.39 13.22 -13.22
CA ALA A 53 -19.94 13.08 -13.03
C ALA A 53 -19.60 12.06 -11.92
N THR A 54 -20.34 12.09 -10.80
CA THR A 54 -20.16 11.14 -9.70
C THR A 54 -20.52 9.71 -10.11
N ALA A 55 -21.62 9.53 -10.85
CA ALA A 55 -22.00 8.23 -11.39
C ALA A 55 -20.97 7.70 -12.39
N ALA A 56 -20.47 8.56 -13.29
CA ALA A 56 -19.42 8.21 -14.24
C ALA A 56 -18.11 7.83 -13.54
N ALA A 57 -17.65 8.64 -12.57
CA ALA A 57 -16.46 8.35 -11.77
C ALA A 57 -16.63 7.04 -10.98
N GLY A 58 -17.79 6.82 -10.35
CA GLY A 58 -18.11 5.59 -9.65
C GLY A 58 -18.03 4.37 -10.57
N SER A 59 -18.62 4.44 -11.76
CA SER A 59 -18.55 3.36 -12.74
C SER A 59 -17.11 3.07 -13.21
N ALA A 60 -16.31 4.11 -13.45
CA ALA A 60 -14.91 3.97 -13.84
C ALA A 60 -14.06 3.31 -12.74
N LEU A 61 -14.30 3.68 -11.47
CA LEU A 61 -13.65 3.05 -10.32
C LEU A 61 -14.01 1.57 -10.19
N VAL A 62 -15.29 1.22 -10.38
CA VAL A 62 -15.75 -0.18 -10.35
C VAL A 62 -15.09 -0.97 -11.48
N VAL A 63 -15.05 -0.44 -12.71
CA VAL A 63 -14.38 -1.09 -13.84
C VAL A 63 -12.88 -1.30 -13.55
N CYS A 64 -12.21 -0.28 -13.02
CA CYS A 64 -10.80 -0.39 -12.63
C CYS A 64 -10.58 -1.45 -11.54
N ALA A 65 -11.46 -1.51 -10.54
CA ALA A 65 -11.40 -2.50 -9.47
C ALA A 65 -11.60 -3.91 -10.01
N VAL A 66 -12.57 -4.11 -10.91
CA VAL A 66 -12.83 -5.40 -11.57
C VAL A 66 -11.65 -5.84 -12.41
N ILE A 67 -11.12 -4.97 -13.27
CA ILE A 67 -9.93 -5.27 -14.09
C ILE A 67 -8.75 -5.63 -13.18
N SER A 68 -8.51 -4.85 -12.12
CA SER A 68 -7.44 -5.12 -11.16
C SER A 68 -7.60 -6.47 -10.46
N ALA A 69 -8.83 -6.82 -10.07
CA ALA A 69 -9.14 -8.10 -9.45
C ALA A 69 -8.94 -9.28 -10.41
N ARG A 70 -9.25 -9.11 -11.70
CA ARG A 70 -9.07 -10.14 -12.74
C ARG A 70 -7.61 -10.30 -13.16
N CYS A 71 -6.85 -9.22 -13.17
CA CYS A 71 -5.42 -9.23 -13.50
C CYS A 71 -4.54 -9.65 -12.30
N ALA A 72 -5.11 -9.80 -11.10
CA ALA A 72 -4.35 -10.26 -9.94
C ALA A 72 -3.86 -11.70 -10.16
N PRO A 73 -2.56 -11.98 -10.00
CA PRO A 73 -2.02 -13.32 -10.21
C PRO A 73 -2.60 -14.30 -9.17
N VAL A 74 -3.03 -15.47 -9.63
CA VAL A 74 -3.51 -16.54 -8.75
C VAL A 74 -2.31 -17.12 -7.98
N VAL A 75 -2.24 -16.83 -6.68
CA VAL A 75 -1.16 -17.32 -5.80
C VAL A 75 -1.68 -18.48 -4.95
N PRO A 76 -0.98 -19.65 -4.92
CA PRO A 76 -1.36 -20.75 -4.04
C PRO A 76 -1.41 -20.32 -2.58
N ARG A 77 -2.43 -20.78 -1.84
CA ARG A 77 -2.62 -20.46 -0.41
C ARG A 77 -1.38 -20.82 0.44
N THR A 78 -0.67 -21.88 0.07
CA THR A 78 0.60 -22.29 0.70
C THR A 78 1.67 -21.22 0.56
N ARG A 79 1.80 -20.58 -0.61
CA ARG A 79 2.79 -19.52 -0.84
C ARG A 79 2.51 -18.28 0.01
N VAL A 80 1.23 -17.92 0.18
CA VAL A 80 0.82 -16.83 1.09
C VAL A 80 1.18 -17.18 2.53
N ARG A 81 0.81 -18.37 3.00
CA ARG A 81 1.13 -18.84 4.35
C ARG A 81 2.64 -18.89 4.61
N THR A 82 3.43 -19.35 3.64
CA THR A 82 4.89 -19.36 3.77
C THR A 82 5.45 -17.94 3.79
N ALA A 83 4.94 -17.03 2.96
CA ALA A 83 5.39 -15.64 2.95
C ALA A 83 5.05 -14.91 4.25
N MET A 84 3.86 -15.14 4.81
CA MET A 84 3.47 -14.61 6.12
C MET A 84 4.37 -15.17 7.22
N ARG A 85 4.56 -16.49 7.27
CA ARG A 85 5.43 -17.14 8.26
C ARG A 85 6.89 -16.69 8.14
N ASP A 86 7.36 -16.43 6.93
CA ASP A 86 8.73 -15.94 6.66
C ASP A 86 8.89 -14.47 7.07
N ARG A 87 7.86 -13.64 6.85
CA ARG A 87 7.80 -12.26 7.35
C ARG A 87 7.75 -12.22 8.88
N GLU A 88 6.90 -13.03 9.48
CA GLU A 88 6.81 -13.20 10.93
C GLU A 88 8.17 -13.58 11.50
N LYS A 89 8.86 -14.60 10.96
CA LYS A 89 10.21 -14.97 11.43
C LYS A 89 11.22 -13.83 11.32
N ARG A 90 11.16 -13.03 10.24
CA ARG A 90 12.07 -11.89 10.04
C ARG A 90 11.83 -10.74 11.02
N THR A 91 10.62 -10.60 11.55
CA THR A 91 10.26 -9.50 12.48
C THR A 91 9.92 -9.97 13.90
N ALA A 92 9.88 -11.28 14.14
CA ALA A 92 9.53 -11.87 15.44
C ALA A 92 10.60 -11.60 16.49
N PHE A 93 11.84 -11.43 16.05
CA PHE A 93 12.93 -11.04 16.91
C PHE A 93 13.18 -9.54 16.72
N LEU A 94 13.09 -8.78 17.80
CA LEU A 94 13.87 -7.55 17.89
C LEU A 94 15.32 -7.94 17.58
N PRO A 95 16.10 -7.16 16.80
CA PRO A 95 17.54 -7.41 16.69
C PRO A 95 18.07 -7.59 18.09
N GLN A 96 18.53 -8.81 18.42
CA GLN A 96 19.10 -9.07 19.74
C GLN A 96 20.22 -8.06 19.91
N ARG A 97 20.08 -7.16 20.90
CA ARG A 97 21.19 -6.33 21.33
C ARG A 97 22.27 -7.30 21.74
N ASP A 98 23.37 -7.29 21.00
CA ASP A 98 24.52 -8.15 21.25
C ASP A 98 24.85 -8.09 22.75
N PRO A 99 24.65 -9.19 23.50
CA PRO A 99 24.92 -9.22 24.93
C PRO A 99 26.42 -9.05 25.21
N ASP A 100 27.27 -9.23 24.20
CA ASP A 100 28.72 -9.01 24.23
C ASP A 100 29.13 -7.67 23.60
N ALA A 101 28.17 -6.80 23.26
CA ALA A 101 28.46 -5.46 22.76
C ALA A 101 29.36 -4.72 23.76
N ARG A 102 30.43 -4.11 23.24
CA ARG A 102 31.44 -3.37 24.02
C ARG A 102 30.74 -2.36 24.94
N GLY A 103 30.86 -2.54 26.26
CA GLY A 103 30.19 -1.72 27.28
C GLY A 103 29.01 -2.39 27.99
N ARG A 104 28.63 -3.62 27.63
CA ARG A 104 27.71 -4.46 28.41
C ARG A 104 28.47 -5.65 28.99
N THR A 105 28.78 -5.58 30.28
CA THR A 105 29.34 -6.71 31.00
C THR A 105 28.25 -7.79 31.14
N ARG A 106 28.46 -8.98 30.57
CA ARG A 106 27.60 -10.13 30.86
C ARG A 106 27.52 -10.31 32.38
N PRO A 107 26.32 -10.47 32.98
CA PRO A 107 26.21 -11.16 34.26
C PRO A 107 26.80 -12.56 34.04
N ARG A 108 28.03 -12.79 34.51
CA ARG A 108 28.65 -14.11 34.43
C ARG A 108 27.83 -15.01 35.35
N ALA A 109 27.18 -16.02 34.79
CA ALA A 109 26.67 -17.12 35.61
C ALA A 109 27.84 -17.62 36.49
N PRO A 110 27.59 -17.95 37.77
CA PRO A 110 28.65 -18.32 38.70
C PRO A 110 29.50 -19.45 38.11
N GLY A 111 30.80 -19.18 37.99
CA GLY A 111 31.75 -20.11 37.42
C GLY A 111 32.00 -21.29 38.35
N ARG A 112 31.83 -22.50 37.84
CA ARG A 112 32.50 -23.67 38.39
C ARG A 112 33.05 -24.50 37.23
N PRO A 113 34.37 -24.60 37.06
CA PRO A 113 34.94 -25.49 36.04
C PRO A 113 34.58 -26.93 36.39
N LEU A 114 34.05 -27.67 35.41
CA LEU A 114 33.85 -29.10 35.53
C LEU A 114 35.20 -29.80 35.31
N PRO A 115 35.64 -30.69 36.22
CA PRO A 115 36.82 -31.51 35.97
C PRO A 115 36.47 -32.52 34.87
N THR A 116 36.96 -32.27 33.65
CA THR A 116 37.01 -33.30 32.62
C THR A 116 38.06 -34.34 33.05
N ALA A 117 37.59 -35.57 33.26
CA ALA A 117 38.40 -36.69 33.71
C ALA A 117 39.53 -37.02 32.72
N THR A 118 40.61 -37.55 33.31
CA THR A 118 41.85 -38.09 32.73
C THR A 118 41.63 -39.11 31.62
#